data_AF-A0A840YMN8-F1
#
_entry.id   AF-A0A840YMN8-F1
#
_cell.length_a   1.000
_cell.length_b   1.000
_cell.length_c   1.000
_cell.angle_alpha   90.00
_cell.angle_beta   90.00
_cell.angle_gamma   90.00
#
_symmetry.space_group_name_H-M   'P 1'
#
loop_
_entity.id
_entity.type
_entity.pdbx_description
1 polymer ?
#
loop_
_entity_poly.entity_id
_entity_poly.type
_entity_poly.pdbx_seq_one_letter_code
_entity_poly.pdbx_strand_id
1 'polypeptide(L)' 'MNHWAFVVAAYAVTAAGAGGLALASWAAMRRAERAAEALRQRG' A
#
# COMPACT_ATOMS: atom_id res chain seq x y z
N MET A 1 28.68 -18.46 -9.44
CA MET A 1 27.33 -17.87 -9.58
C MET A 1 26.95 -17.23 -8.25
N ASN A 2 26.56 -15.96 -8.25
CA ASN A 2 26.39 -15.17 -7.02
C ASN A 2 24.93 -15.26 -6.51
N HIS A 3 24.71 -15.96 -5.40
CA HIS A 3 23.40 -16.09 -4.74
C HIS A 3 22.76 -14.74 -4.36
N TRP A 4 23.56 -13.68 -4.21
CA TRP A 4 23.07 -12.33 -3.93
C TRP A 4 22.06 -11.80 -4.96
N ALA A 5 22.14 -12.24 -6.23
CA ALA A 5 21.16 -11.85 -7.24
C ALA A 5 19.74 -12.33 -6.88
N PHE A 6 19.61 -13.56 -6.34
CA PHE A 6 18.33 -14.10 -5.89
C PHE A 6 17.83 -13.40 -4.63
N VAL A 7 18.73 -13.09 -3.69
CA VAL A 7 18.39 -12.38 -2.45
C VAL A 7 17.82 -11.00 -2.76
N VAL A 8 18.50 -10.24 -3.62
CA VAL A 8 18.04 -8.90 -4.02
C VAL A 8 16.68 -8.97 -4.72
N ALA A 9 16.50 -9.92 -5.64
CA ALA A 9 15.22 -10.11 -6.32
C ALA A 9 14.08 -10.44 -5.33
N ALA A 10 14.32 -11.33 -4.37
CA ALA A 10 13.32 -11.71 -3.37
C ALA A 10 12.90 -10.52 -2.50
N TYR A 11 13.86 -9.73 -2.01
CA TYR A 11 13.55 -8.53 -1.22
C TYR A 11 12.88 -7.44 -2.05
N ALA A 12 13.26 -7.26 -3.31
CA ALA A 12 12.61 -6.30 -4.21
C ALA A 12 11.14 -6.65 -4.43
N VAL A 13 10.84 -7.92 -4.73
CA VAL A 13 9.46 -8.40 -4.90
C VAL A 13 8.66 -8.26 -3.61
N THR A 14 9.26 -8.62 -2.48
CA THR A 14 8.61 -8.52 -1.16
C THR A 14 8.29 -7.07 -0.80
N ALA A 15 9.27 -6.17 -0.96
CA ALA A 15 9.11 -4.75 -0.67
C ALA A 15 8.07 -4.10 -1.61
N ALA A 16 8.07 -4.47 -2.89
CA ALA A 16 7.08 -3.99 -3.84
C ALA A 16 5.67 -4.48 -3.48
N GLY A 17 5.51 -5.76 -3.12
CA GLY A 17 4.23 -6.32 -2.72
C GLY A 17 3.69 -5.70 -1.42
N ALA A 18 4.53 -5.65 -0.39
CA ALA A 18 4.17 -5.06 0.90
C ALA A 18 3.88 -3.56 0.77
N GLY A 19 4.73 -2.81 0.05
CA GLY A 19 4.55 -1.39 -0.22
C GLY A 19 3.30 -1.12 -1.04
N GLY A 20 3.05 -1.90 -2.09
CA GLY A 20 1.85 -1.80 -2.91
C GLY A 20 0.58 -2.05 -2.11
N LEU A 21 0.57 -3.09 -1.27
CA LEU A 21 -0.57 -3.39 -0.39
C LEU A 21 -0.80 -2.27 0.63
N ALA A 22 0.26 -1.79 1.29
CA ALA A 22 0.17 -0.70 2.25
C ALA A 22 -0.37 0.59 1.61
N LEU A 23 0.10 0.94 0.41
CA LEU A 23 -0.39 2.09 -0.35
C LEU A 23 -1.86 1.91 -0.77
N ALA A 24 -2.25 0.71 -1.19
CA ALA A 24 -3.63 0.41 -1.54
C ALA A 24 -4.57 0.54 -0.33
N SER A 25 -4.19 -0.01 0.82
CA SER A 25 -4.92 0.11 2.08
C SER A 25 -5.05 1.58 2.52
N TRP A 26 -3.95 2.34 2.46
CA TRP A 26 -3.95 3.76 2.80
C TRP A 26 -4.85 4.59 1.88
N ALA A 27 -4.80 4.34 0.57
CA ALA A 27 -5.67 5.00 -0.39
C ALA A 27 -7.15 4.68 -0.14
N ALA A 28 -7.47 3.43 0.20
CA ALA A 28 -8.83 3.02 0.54
C ALA A 28 -9.33 3.73 1.82
N MET A 29 -8.50 3.79 2.88
CA MET A 29 -8.81 4.52 4.11
C MET A 29 -9.10 6.00 3.83
N ARG A 30 -8.21 6.68 3.11
CA ARG A 30 -8.39 8.10 2.77
C ARG A 30 -9.67 8.37 2.00
N ARG A 31 -10.10 7.44 1.13
CA ARG A 31 -11.37 7.55 0.40
C ARG A 31 -12.56 7.41 1.34
N ALA A 32 -12.51 6.45 2.27
CA ALA A 32 -13.55 6.26 3.27
C ALA A 32 -13.67 7.46 4.21
N GLU A 33 -12.55 8.01 4.68
CA GLU A 33 -12.50 9.23 5.50
C GLU A 33 -13.15 10.41 4.79
N ARG A 34 -12.83 10.65 3.52
CA ARG A 34 -13.45 11.72 2.73
C ARG A 34 -14.95 11.53 2.56
N ALA A 35 -15.41 10.28 2.37
CA ALA A 35 -16.83 9.98 2.26
C ALA A 35 -17.56 10.23 3.59
N ALA A 36 -16.96 9.82 4.72
CA ALA A 36 -17.51 10.08 6.05
C ALA A 36 -17.56 11.58 6.35
N GLU A 37 -16.52 12.33 6.00
CA GLU A 37 -16.46 13.78 6.17
C GLU A 37 -17.54 14.49 5.35
N ALA A 38 -17.76 14.06 4.10
CA ALA A 38 -18.83 14.61 3.25
C ALA A 38 -20.24 14.33 3.80
N LEU A 39 -20.44 13.18 4.46
CA LEU A 39 -21.71 12.87 5.15
C LEU A 39 -21.88 13.73 6.40
N ARG A 40 -20.82 13.91 7.19
CA ARG A 40 -20.82 14.75 8.39
C ARG A 40 -21.11 16.22 8.11
N GLN A 41 -20.70 16.73 6.95
CA GLN A 41 -21.00 18.11 6.54
C GLN A 41 -22.45 18.33 6.05
N ARG A 42 -23.20 17.24 5.80
CA ARG A 42 -24.57 17.29 5.27
C ARG A 42 -25.67 17.10 6.33
N GLY A 43 -25.33 16.63 7.53
CA GLY A 43 -26.26 16.44 8.65
C GLY A 43 -26.08 17.52 9.71
#